data_AF-A4IB27-F1
#
_entry.id   AF-A4IB27-F1
#
_cell.length_a   1.000
_cell.length_b   1.000
_cell.length_c   1.000
_cell.angle_alpha   90.00
_cell.angle_beta   90.00
_cell.angle_gamma   90.00
#
_symmetry.space_group_name_H-M   'P 1'
#
loop_
_entity.id
_entity.type
_entity.pdbx_description
1 polymer ?
#
loop_
_entity_poly.entity_id
_entity_poly.type
_entity_poly.pdbx_seq_one_letter_code
_entity_poly.pdbx_strand_id
1 'polypeptide(L)'
;MHRTPRRTPLLVLVVFVATLCLSHALAVEDVGEDASAVLELISEGSTTTYKIPDSMVVLNNANFESYLFPSKRATPRAFLVLCYSPWCPHCKSLLPQFLNASMQLDLMKVPHSNFAVVDVQKNTAVSEYFDVERFPTLLYTTGKGRQWHLYEGGNTQQGFMQFSTYLQNAMDTGSFSEDVTDVSHFNEVEEKSGTTRVPCYVYVPATSSSAPESQRTAHWSHAIDGAASVSNIRFAVIYEKSQAEGWAEHASDKYKKVVEKAKACVAAGKASGPGGEALVVFSDRYREPHCYSGPWVEERSVARSSKHRTRQVDADTLTMSTSLENFLALNGFHAVEDASSAMFATLAYYPKNYLGVVMTNRPIDDKDMDFVPVLREITQAENAALEKKHGSDLPIEEEMRTPRVSWSYIDVVEYEVWRSRYDIELDQLPAVMIIDTKRDRFFKMRTHVPRFEAIKMDTPWKVGGEQQQLIAQFAQDVLADAYKAQKLSVAGAVAEYLSHYPGFALMYEALNYEDFVFDIVVMALGFFTFLFFLAIVMEPLMDWYDARSKKKADKVKRD
;
A
#
# COMPACT_ATOMS: atom_id res chain seq x y z
N MET A 1 -35.29 -62.92 49.82
CA MET A 1 -34.17 -62.56 48.93
C MET A 1 -33.97 -61.05 48.96
N HIS A 2 -32.71 -60.62 48.93
CA HIS A 2 -32.21 -59.23 48.89
C HIS A 2 -32.42 -58.33 50.13
N ARG A 3 -31.48 -58.48 51.07
CA ARG A 3 -30.81 -57.32 51.67
C ARG A 3 -29.76 -56.82 50.68
N THR A 4 -29.82 -55.56 50.27
CA THR A 4 -28.63 -54.80 49.83
C THR A 4 -28.70 -53.37 50.37
N PRO A 5 -27.55 -52.80 50.79
CA PRO A 5 -27.51 -51.67 51.71
C PRO A 5 -27.01 -50.36 51.08
N ARG A 6 -27.32 -49.26 51.77
CA ARG A 6 -26.58 -47.99 51.88
C ARG A 6 -25.91 -47.43 50.60
N ARG A 7 -26.63 -46.50 49.95
CA ARG A 7 -26.15 -45.56 48.92
C ARG A 7 -25.23 -44.43 49.42
N THR A 8 -24.52 -44.60 50.53
CA THR A 8 -23.60 -43.56 51.05
C THR A 8 -22.18 -43.53 50.46
N PRO A 9 -21.58 -44.60 49.87
CA PRO A 9 -20.20 -44.48 49.38
C PRO A 9 -20.09 -43.73 48.04
N LEU A 10 -21.16 -43.67 47.24
CA LEU A 10 -21.10 -43.01 45.92
C LEU A 10 -21.00 -41.49 46.04
N LEU A 11 -21.64 -40.89 47.04
CA LEU A 11 -21.65 -39.43 47.20
C LEU A 11 -20.28 -38.90 47.65
N VAL A 12 -19.57 -39.65 48.51
CA VAL A 12 -18.24 -39.28 49.01
C VAL A 12 -17.20 -39.35 47.89
N LEU A 13 -17.31 -40.34 46.99
CA LEU A 13 -16.42 -40.48 45.84
C LEU A 13 -16.55 -39.30 44.87
N VAL A 14 -17.78 -38.85 44.60
CA VAL A 14 -18.05 -37.73 43.68
C VAL A 14 -17.49 -36.42 44.23
N VAL A 15 -17.61 -36.16 45.54
CA VAL A 15 -17.05 -34.95 46.16
C VAL A 15 -15.51 -34.99 46.13
N PHE A 16 -14.90 -36.14 46.39
CA PHE A 16 -13.42 -36.27 46.33
C PHE A 16 -12.88 -36.04 44.92
N VAL A 17 -13.54 -36.58 43.89
CA VAL A 17 -13.15 -36.36 42.48
C VAL A 17 -13.34 -34.89 42.09
N ALA A 18 -14.43 -34.25 42.52
CA ALA A 18 -14.66 -32.82 42.26
C ALA A 18 -13.59 -31.94 42.92
N THR A 19 -13.17 -32.25 44.15
CA THR A 19 -12.08 -31.52 44.81
C THR A 19 -10.72 -31.75 44.16
N LEU A 20 -10.44 -32.98 43.69
CA LEU A 20 -9.21 -33.29 42.94
C LEU A 20 -9.18 -32.56 41.58
N CYS A 21 -10.32 -32.48 40.89
CA CYS A 21 -10.44 -31.70 39.66
C CYS A 21 -10.29 -30.18 39.91
N LEU A 22 -10.79 -29.64 41.03
CA LEU A 22 -10.59 -28.23 41.36
C LEU A 22 -9.16 -27.91 41.82
N SER A 23 -8.45 -28.83 42.48
CA SER A 23 -7.03 -28.64 42.78
C SER A 23 -6.14 -28.71 41.54
N HIS A 24 -6.52 -29.47 40.52
CA HIS A 24 -5.82 -29.46 39.23
C HIS A 24 -6.12 -28.21 38.38
N ALA A 25 -7.17 -27.45 38.69
CA ALA A 25 -7.51 -26.23 37.96
C ALA A 25 -6.82 -24.96 38.51
N LEU A 26 -6.20 -25.01 39.69
CA LEU A 26 -5.64 -23.81 40.35
C LEU A 26 -4.18 -23.91 40.78
N ALA A 27 -3.42 -24.93 40.35
CA ALA A 27 -2.03 -25.05 40.75
C ALA A 27 -1.15 -25.69 39.67
N VAL A 28 -0.95 -24.98 38.55
CA VAL A 28 0.26 -25.10 37.72
C VAL A 28 0.49 -23.74 37.02
N GLU A 29 1.13 -22.80 37.73
CA GLU A 29 2.03 -21.84 37.09
C GLU A 29 3.33 -22.61 36.78
N ASP A 30 3.34 -23.41 35.71
CA ASP A 30 4.59 -23.97 35.19
C ASP A 30 5.22 -22.92 34.28
N VAL A 31 6.24 -22.27 34.82
CA VAL A 31 7.35 -21.71 34.04
C VAL A 31 8.11 -22.91 33.47
N GLY A 32 7.55 -23.52 32.43
CA GLY A 32 8.10 -24.67 31.72
C GLY A 32 8.93 -24.25 30.50
N GLU A 33 10.15 -24.76 30.44
CA GLU A 33 11.15 -24.65 29.37
C GLU A 33 10.60 -24.86 27.94
N ASP A 34 11.07 -24.01 27.02
CA ASP A 34 11.30 -24.24 25.58
C ASP A 34 10.30 -25.09 24.77
N ALA A 35 9.01 -24.96 25.03
CA ALA A 35 8.00 -25.24 24.02
C ALA A 35 8.10 -24.14 22.94
N SER A 36 8.96 -24.36 21.93
CA SER A 36 9.04 -23.56 20.70
C SER A 36 7.64 -23.09 20.31
N ALA A 37 7.38 -21.79 20.42
CA ALA A 37 6.06 -21.26 20.12
C ALA A 37 5.66 -21.63 18.68
N VAL A 38 4.42 -22.08 18.52
CA VAL A 38 3.90 -22.59 17.26
C VAL A 38 2.75 -21.70 16.82
N LEU A 39 2.73 -21.32 15.55
CA LEU A 39 1.64 -20.57 14.93
C LEU A 39 0.78 -21.53 14.12
N GLU A 40 -0.52 -21.57 14.41
CA GLU A 40 -1.50 -22.39 13.69
C GLU A 40 -2.36 -21.52 12.80
N LEU A 41 -2.42 -21.88 11.51
CA LEU A 41 -3.38 -21.33 10.56
C LEU A 41 -4.36 -22.41 10.15
N ILE A 42 -5.64 -22.08 10.16
CA ILE A 42 -6.72 -23.03 9.91
C ILE A 42 -7.39 -22.65 8.61
N SER A 43 -7.51 -23.63 7.72
CA SER A 43 -8.22 -23.57 6.45
C SER A 43 -9.22 -24.72 6.41
N GLU A 44 -10.27 -24.63 5.60
CA GLU A 44 -11.30 -25.67 5.44
C GLU A 44 -10.71 -27.11 5.48
N GLY A 45 -10.83 -27.78 6.64
CA GLY A 45 -10.36 -29.15 6.88
C GLY A 45 -8.86 -29.36 7.12
N SER A 46 -8.01 -28.32 7.15
CA SER A 46 -6.55 -28.45 7.37
C SER A 46 -5.99 -27.36 8.28
N THR A 47 -5.07 -27.75 9.17
CA THR A 47 -4.27 -26.82 9.98
C THR A 47 -2.84 -26.84 9.48
N THR A 48 -2.33 -25.68 9.06
CA THR A 48 -0.92 -25.48 8.74
C THR A 48 -0.21 -24.86 9.94
N THR A 49 0.86 -25.52 10.37
CA THR A 49 1.56 -25.23 11.61
C THR A 49 2.95 -24.70 11.29
N TYR A 50 3.26 -23.49 11.72
CA TYR A 50 4.57 -22.86 11.54
C TYR A 50 5.34 -22.85 12.85
N LYS A 51 6.60 -23.29 12.81
CA LYS A 51 7.53 -23.07 13.91
C LYS A 51 7.93 -21.59 13.89
N ILE A 52 7.75 -20.90 15.02
CA ILE A 52 8.13 -19.49 15.13
C ILE A 52 9.65 -19.42 15.35
N PRO A 53 10.39 -18.60 14.57
CA PRO A 53 11.81 -18.40 14.80
C PRO A 53 12.10 -17.81 16.18
N ASP A 54 13.22 -18.17 16.79
CA ASP A 54 13.64 -17.63 18.10
C ASP A 54 13.87 -16.10 18.05
N SER A 55 14.10 -15.54 16.86
CA SER A 55 14.21 -14.09 16.62
C SER A 55 12.88 -13.34 16.68
N MET A 56 11.76 -14.06 16.83
CA MET A 56 10.41 -13.48 16.77
C MET A 56 9.67 -13.65 18.09
N VAL A 57 8.89 -12.62 18.44
CA VAL A 57 8.09 -12.60 19.67
C VAL A 57 6.62 -12.88 19.36
N VAL A 58 6.01 -13.81 20.10
CA VAL A 58 4.55 -13.97 20.10
C VAL A 58 3.94 -13.03 21.12
N LEU A 59 3.19 -12.03 20.64
CA LEU A 59 2.47 -11.13 21.51
C LEU A 59 1.10 -11.70 21.87
N ASN A 60 0.63 -11.33 23.04
CA ASN A 60 -0.67 -11.68 23.60
C ASN A 60 -1.14 -10.57 24.55
N ASN A 61 -2.38 -10.69 25.05
CA ASN A 61 -2.97 -9.72 25.97
C ASN A 61 -2.12 -9.42 27.21
N ALA A 62 -1.30 -10.37 27.69
CA ALA A 62 -0.51 -10.22 28.90
C ALA A 62 0.85 -9.55 28.66
N ASN A 63 1.44 -9.70 27.46
CA ASN A 63 2.83 -9.33 27.21
C ASN A 63 3.01 -8.17 26.22
N PHE A 64 2.02 -7.83 25.40
CA PHE A 64 2.27 -6.92 24.27
C PHE A 64 2.77 -5.54 24.71
N GLU A 65 2.16 -4.93 25.74
CA GLU A 65 2.57 -3.61 26.25
C GLU A 65 3.99 -3.64 26.81
N SER A 66 4.33 -4.65 27.62
CA SER A 66 5.63 -4.72 28.29
C SER A 66 6.77 -5.06 27.33
N TYR A 67 6.48 -5.81 26.25
CA TYR A 67 7.47 -6.13 25.22
C TYR A 67 7.75 -4.95 24.29
N LEU A 68 6.67 -4.36 23.75
CA LEU A 68 6.75 -3.27 22.78
C LEU A 68 7.10 -1.93 23.44
N PHE A 69 6.54 -1.66 24.63
CA PHE A 69 6.61 -0.36 25.31
C PHE A 69 7.02 -0.47 26.79
N PRO A 70 8.17 -1.07 27.12
CA PRO A 70 8.63 -1.19 28.50
C PRO A 70 8.94 0.17 29.13
N SER A 71 8.45 0.39 30.35
CA SER A 71 8.65 1.65 31.08
C SER A 71 10.11 1.92 31.53
N LYS A 72 10.98 0.91 31.56
CA LYS A 72 12.34 1.00 32.15
C LYS A 72 13.48 0.66 31.19
N ARG A 73 13.23 0.58 29.87
CA ARG A 73 14.28 0.22 28.91
C ARG A 73 15.09 1.47 28.53
N ALA A 74 16.41 1.43 28.72
CA ALA A 74 17.31 2.55 28.44
C ALA A 74 17.42 2.86 26.93
N THR A 75 17.39 1.82 26.09
CA THR A 75 17.38 1.96 24.62
C THR A 75 16.03 1.50 24.07
N PRO A 76 15.29 2.36 23.35
CA PRO A 76 14.07 1.91 22.70
C PRO A 76 14.43 0.82 21.67
N ARG A 77 13.50 -0.09 21.41
CA ARG A 77 13.66 -1.11 20.36
C ARG A 77 12.54 -0.96 19.37
N ALA A 78 12.88 -1.04 18.10
CA ALA A 78 11.88 -1.07 17.08
C ALA A 78 11.32 -2.49 16.90
N PHE A 79 10.05 -2.57 16.57
CA PHE A 79 9.37 -3.82 16.24
C PHE A 79 8.56 -3.65 14.96
N LEU A 80 8.59 -4.66 14.10
CA LEU A 80 7.58 -4.87 13.08
C LEU A 80 6.64 -5.98 13.56
N VAL A 81 5.35 -5.68 13.64
CA VAL A 81 4.34 -6.52 14.26
C VAL A 81 3.28 -6.89 13.22
N LEU A 82 3.03 -8.19 13.09
CA LEU A 82 1.96 -8.72 12.26
C LEU A 82 0.75 -9.11 13.14
N CYS A 83 -0.32 -8.34 12.99
CA CYS A 83 -1.64 -8.63 13.51
C CYS A 83 -2.39 -9.51 12.51
N TYR A 84 -2.65 -10.76 12.91
CA TYR A 84 -3.27 -11.76 12.04
C TYR A 84 -4.47 -12.45 12.70
N SER A 85 -5.22 -13.19 11.89
CA SER A 85 -6.24 -14.15 12.31
C SER A 85 -5.91 -15.52 11.69
N PRO A 86 -6.05 -16.63 12.45
CA PRO A 86 -5.79 -17.98 11.96
C PRO A 86 -6.58 -18.40 10.72
N TRP A 87 -7.75 -17.80 10.49
CA TRP A 87 -8.66 -18.15 9.39
C TRP A 87 -8.52 -17.23 8.18
N CYS A 88 -7.67 -16.21 8.25
CA CYS A 88 -7.56 -15.21 7.18
C CYS A 88 -6.68 -15.74 6.03
N PRO A 89 -7.22 -15.90 4.81
CA PRO A 89 -6.44 -16.37 3.66
C PRO A 89 -5.27 -15.44 3.31
N HIS A 90 -5.45 -14.13 3.44
CA HIS A 90 -4.37 -13.15 3.20
C HIS A 90 -3.22 -13.30 4.21
N CYS A 91 -3.53 -13.52 5.49
CA CYS A 91 -2.52 -13.80 6.52
C CYS A 91 -1.74 -15.08 6.20
N LYS A 92 -2.42 -16.12 5.68
CA LYS A 92 -1.78 -17.38 5.28
C LYS A 92 -0.76 -17.21 4.16
N SER A 93 -1.02 -16.32 3.21
CA SER A 93 -0.06 -15.97 2.17
C SER A 93 1.12 -15.14 2.70
N LEU A 94 0.86 -14.25 3.67
CA LEU A 94 1.84 -13.29 4.17
C LEU A 94 2.81 -13.88 5.19
N LEU A 95 2.31 -14.74 6.09
CA LEU A 95 3.07 -15.27 7.21
C LEU A 95 4.41 -15.90 6.80
N PRO A 96 4.49 -16.78 5.77
CA PRO A 96 5.77 -17.32 5.33
C PRO A 96 6.80 -16.24 4.94
N GLN A 97 6.35 -15.18 4.27
CA GLN A 97 7.22 -14.05 3.88
C GLN A 97 7.75 -13.30 5.10
N PHE A 98 6.87 -13.08 6.08
CA PHE A 98 7.20 -12.40 7.33
C PHE A 98 8.17 -13.22 8.21
N LEU A 99 7.91 -14.52 8.36
CA LEU A 99 8.79 -15.44 9.09
C LEU A 99 10.19 -15.52 8.45
N ASN A 100 10.25 -15.69 7.13
CA ASN A 100 11.52 -15.78 6.41
C ASN A 100 12.32 -14.48 6.47
N ALA A 101 11.67 -13.31 6.47
CA ALA A 101 12.36 -12.02 6.65
C ALA A 101 13.04 -11.94 8.02
N SER A 102 12.32 -12.28 9.09
CA SER A 102 12.87 -12.35 10.46
C SER A 102 14.08 -13.27 10.56
N MET A 103 14.01 -14.45 9.93
CA MET A 103 15.12 -15.41 9.94
C MET A 103 16.35 -14.90 9.19
N GLN A 104 16.17 -14.29 8.01
CA GLN A 104 17.28 -13.76 7.23
C GLN A 104 17.99 -12.60 7.93
N LEU A 105 17.24 -11.68 8.55
CA LEU A 105 17.83 -10.55 9.27
C LEU A 105 18.62 -11.01 10.50
N ASP A 106 18.11 -12.02 11.21
CA ASP A 106 18.82 -12.64 12.33
C ASP A 106 20.12 -13.33 11.88
N LEU A 107 20.09 -14.07 10.76
CA LEU A 107 21.29 -14.66 10.14
C LEU A 107 22.31 -13.59 9.71
N MET A 108 21.83 -12.48 9.17
CA MET A 108 22.66 -11.32 8.80
C MET A 108 23.16 -10.52 10.00
N LYS A 109 22.70 -10.85 11.22
CA LYS A 109 23.01 -10.15 12.47
C LYS A 109 22.67 -8.66 12.41
N VAL A 110 21.58 -8.30 11.71
CA VAL A 110 21.07 -6.92 11.71
C VAL A 110 20.62 -6.60 13.14
N PRO A 111 21.22 -5.60 13.82
CA PRO A 111 20.84 -5.27 15.19
C PRO A 111 19.36 -4.89 15.27
N HIS A 112 18.68 -5.38 16.32
CA HIS A 112 17.33 -4.96 16.72
C HIS A 112 16.21 -5.04 15.66
N SER A 113 16.34 -5.84 14.61
CA SER A 113 15.22 -6.19 13.73
C SER A 113 14.26 -7.16 14.44
N ASN A 114 13.46 -6.64 15.37
CA ASN A 114 12.56 -7.47 16.16
C ASN A 114 11.23 -7.64 15.42
N PHE A 115 10.91 -8.88 15.08
CA PHE A 115 9.63 -9.23 14.51
C PHE A 115 8.70 -9.71 15.62
N ALA A 116 7.42 -9.39 15.52
CA ALA A 116 6.43 -9.92 16.42
C ALA A 116 5.15 -10.32 15.68
N VAL A 117 4.44 -11.30 16.23
CA VAL A 117 3.16 -11.78 15.68
C VAL A 117 2.11 -11.85 16.77
N VAL A 118 0.86 -11.57 16.42
CA VAL A 118 -0.27 -11.71 17.35
C VAL A 118 -1.52 -12.23 16.66
N ASP A 119 -2.07 -13.31 17.20
CA ASP A 119 -3.43 -13.77 16.88
C ASP A 119 -4.40 -12.81 17.58
N VAL A 120 -4.94 -11.86 16.81
CA VAL A 120 -5.81 -10.82 17.35
C VAL A 120 -7.18 -11.37 17.77
N GLN A 121 -7.63 -12.49 17.19
CA GLN A 121 -8.90 -13.10 17.59
C GLN A 121 -8.85 -13.71 18.98
N LYS A 122 -7.69 -14.27 19.39
CA LYS A 122 -7.47 -14.70 20.77
C LYS A 122 -7.11 -13.55 21.71
N ASN A 123 -6.63 -12.44 21.17
CA ASN A 123 -6.06 -11.34 21.93
C ASN A 123 -6.82 -10.02 21.69
N THR A 124 -8.07 -9.96 22.16
CA THR A 124 -8.95 -8.80 21.96
C THR A 124 -8.40 -7.50 22.55
N ALA A 125 -7.65 -7.53 23.65
CA ALA A 125 -7.04 -6.32 24.21
C ALA A 125 -5.98 -5.73 23.26
N VAL A 126 -5.28 -6.59 22.51
CA VAL A 126 -4.34 -6.16 21.47
C VAL A 126 -5.10 -5.57 20.29
N SER A 127 -6.22 -6.18 19.89
CA SER A 127 -7.13 -5.64 18.85
C SER A 127 -7.61 -4.24 19.18
N GLU A 128 -8.08 -4.04 20.42
CA GLU A 128 -8.61 -2.76 20.90
C GLU A 128 -7.50 -1.70 21.02
N TYR A 129 -6.30 -2.09 21.46
CA TYR A 129 -5.18 -1.16 21.61
C TYR A 129 -4.66 -0.66 20.26
N PHE A 130 -4.52 -1.57 19.29
CA PHE A 130 -4.01 -1.26 17.96
C PHE A 130 -5.10 -0.94 16.93
N ASP A 131 -6.36 -0.84 17.35
CA ASP A 131 -7.52 -0.57 16.49
C ASP A 131 -7.52 -1.40 15.20
N VAL A 132 -7.30 -2.72 15.34
CA VAL A 132 -7.14 -3.61 14.19
C VAL A 132 -8.50 -3.90 13.55
N GLU A 133 -8.81 -3.21 12.44
CA GLU A 133 -10.08 -3.38 11.72
C GLU A 133 -10.07 -4.50 10.68
N ARG A 134 -8.90 -4.78 10.09
CA ARG A 134 -8.75 -5.74 8.98
C ARG A 134 -7.51 -6.62 9.14
N PHE A 135 -7.46 -7.73 8.41
CA PHE A 135 -6.35 -8.68 8.45
C PHE A 135 -5.79 -8.97 7.05
N PRO A 136 -4.46 -9.11 6.90
CA PRO A 136 -3.43 -8.79 7.90
C PRO A 136 -3.36 -7.27 8.15
N THR A 137 -3.02 -6.89 9.38
CA THR A 137 -2.57 -5.53 9.69
C THR A 137 -1.12 -5.61 10.13
N LEU A 138 -0.26 -4.85 9.48
CA LEU A 138 1.14 -4.72 9.86
C LEU A 138 1.33 -3.36 10.50
N LEU A 139 1.94 -3.36 11.68
CA LEU A 139 2.29 -2.13 12.36
C LEU A 139 3.75 -2.17 12.75
N TYR A 140 4.36 -1.02 12.90
CA TYR A 140 5.67 -0.91 13.52
C TYR A 140 5.64 0.08 14.65
N THR A 141 6.60 -0.08 15.55
CA THR A 141 6.92 0.90 16.56
C THR A 141 8.41 1.13 16.56
N THR A 142 8.83 2.37 16.81
CA THR A 142 10.21 2.72 17.14
C THR A 142 10.50 2.53 18.63
N GLY A 143 9.51 2.11 19.43
CA GLY A 143 9.58 2.07 20.89
C GLY A 143 9.54 3.45 21.55
N LYS A 144 9.39 4.54 20.78
CA LYS A 144 9.20 5.91 21.30
C LYS A 144 7.76 6.10 21.80
N GLY A 145 7.56 6.74 22.96
CA GLY A 145 6.27 7.32 23.39
C GLY A 145 5.02 6.45 23.25
N ARG A 146 5.11 5.12 23.51
CA ARG A 146 4.03 4.15 23.23
C ARG A 146 3.42 4.23 21.81
N GLN A 147 4.14 4.85 20.87
CA GLN A 147 3.71 5.13 19.51
C GLN A 147 3.84 3.90 18.63
N TRP A 148 2.89 3.76 17.72
CA TRP A 148 2.91 2.76 16.69
C TRP A 148 2.23 3.31 15.43
N HIS A 149 2.70 2.84 14.28
CA HIS A 149 2.30 3.30 12.96
C HIS A 149 1.95 2.11 12.07
N LEU A 150 1.07 2.30 11.10
CA LEU A 150 0.79 1.29 10.10
C LEU A 150 2.02 1.11 9.21
N TYR A 151 2.38 -0.12 8.92
CA TYR A 151 3.35 -0.42 7.88
C TYR A 151 2.60 -0.58 6.55
N GLU A 152 2.88 0.32 5.61
CA GLU A 152 2.26 0.34 4.29
C GLU A 152 3.20 -0.08 3.16
N GLY A 153 4.42 -0.50 3.52
CA GLY A 153 5.41 -0.96 2.56
C GLY A 153 5.08 -2.33 1.93
N GLY A 154 6.02 -2.83 1.14
CA GLY A 154 5.85 -4.11 0.42
C GLY A 154 5.63 -5.31 1.34
N ASN A 155 4.60 -6.11 1.05
CA ASN A 155 4.23 -7.35 1.75
C ASN A 155 5.03 -8.57 1.27
N THR A 156 6.34 -8.39 1.03
CA THR A 156 7.27 -9.42 0.57
C THR A 156 8.40 -9.59 1.58
N GLN A 157 9.07 -10.75 1.57
CA GLN A 157 10.26 -10.96 2.40
C GLN A 157 11.27 -9.81 2.25
N GLN A 158 11.57 -9.40 1.00
CA GLN A 158 12.49 -8.31 0.71
C GLN A 158 11.99 -6.96 1.23
N GLY A 159 10.70 -6.65 1.09
CA GLY A 159 10.11 -5.42 1.62
C GLY A 159 10.27 -5.30 3.13
N PHE A 160 9.98 -6.38 3.86
CA PHE A 160 10.17 -6.43 5.32
C PHE A 160 11.63 -6.29 5.74
N MET A 161 12.55 -6.92 5.02
CA MET A 161 14.00 -6.82 5.29
C MET A 161 14.53 -5.40 5.07
N GLN A 162 14.14 -4.77 3.96
CA GLN A 162 14.52 -3.41 3.63
C GLN A 162 13.99 -2.42 4.67
N PHE A 163 12.70 -2.52 5.01
CA PHE A 163 12.11 -1.64 6.00
C PHE A 163 12.70 -1.84 7.39
N SER A 164 13.00 -3.07 7.80
CA SER A 164 13.63 -3.33 9.10
C SER A 164 15.02 -2.71 9.21
N THR A 165 15.80 -2.72 8.13
CA THR A 165 17.09 -2.02 8.06
C THR A 165 16.91 -0.50 8.17
N TYR A 166 15.91 0.06 7.49
CA TYR A 166 15.62 1.51 7.56
C TYR A 166 15.15 1.92 8.96
N LEU A 167 14.26 1.13 9.55
CA LEU A 167 13.77 1.28 10.91
C LEU A 167 14.95 1.24 11.91
N GLN A 168 15.91 0.33 11.72
CA GLN A 168 17.12 0.26 12.56
C GLN A 168 17.99 1.52 12.42
N ASN A 169 18.26 1.98 11.21
CA ASN A 169 19.04 3.22 11.00
C ASN A 169 18.39 4.43 11.68
N ALA A 170 17.05 4.52 11.66
CA ALA A 170 16.29 5.57 12.35
C ALA A 170 16.36 5.46 13.87
N MET A 171 16.52 4.24 14.41
CA MET A 171 16.74 4.02 15.84
C MET A 171 18.12 4.53 16.28
N ASP A 172 19.15 4.22 15.49
CA ASP A 172 20.54 4.58 15.76
C ASP A 172 20.77 6.10 15.63
N THR A 173 20.22 6.72 14.59
CA THR A 173 20.30 8.18 14.36
C THR A 173 19.29 8.97 15.17
N GLY A 174 18.17 8.35 15.52
CA GLY A 174 17.13 8.88 16.38
C GLY A 174 15.93 9.50 15.73
N SER A 175 15.94 9.61 14.41
CA SER A 175 14.82 10.09 13.61
C SER A 175 14.87 9.43 12.25
N PHE A 176 13.71 9.30 11.60
CA PHE A 176 13.67 8.98 10.17
C PHE A 176 14.09 10.15 9.27
N SER A 177 14.34 11.32 9.88
CA SER A 177 14.80 12.52 9.20
C SER A 177 16.23 12.89 9.57
N GLU A 178 17.01 13.32 8.58
CA GLU A 178 18.38 13.79 8.74
C GLU A 178 18.41 15.33 8.83
N ASP A 179 19.12 15.90 9.81
CA ASP A 179 19.31 17.36 9.88
C ASP A 179 20.31 17.80 8.81
N VAL A 180 19.81 18.47 7.76
CA VAL A 180 20.58 18.97 6.62
C VAL A 180 20.62 20.49 6.61
N THR A 181 20.57 21.12 7.78
CA THR A 181 20.64 22.58 7.90
C THR A 181 21.96 23.12 7.35
N ASP A 182 23.08 22.44 7.60
CA ASP A 182 24.37 22.78 7.00
C ASP A 182 24.38 22.46 5.50
N VAL A 183 24.83 23.42 4.69
CA VAL A 183 24.85 23.32 3.23
C VAL A 183 25.77 22.19 2.74
N SER A 184 26.91 21.99 3.39
CA SER A 184 27.87 20.95 2.97
C SER A 184 27.28 19.57 3.24
N HIS A 185 26.67 19.40 4.42
CA HIS A 185 26.00 18.16 4.78
C HIS A 185 24.75 17.89 3.92
N PHE A 186 23.97 18.92 3.59
CA PHE A 186 22.89 18.78 2.60
C PHE A 186 23.41 18.20 1.30
N ASN A 187 24.47 18.78 0.72
CA ASN A 187 25.02 18.29 -0.54
C ASN A 187 25.53 16.85 -0.44
N GLU A 188 26.17 16.48 0.68
CA GLU A 188 26.60 15.11 0.95
C GLU A 188 25.42 14.12 1.00
N VAL A 189 24.35 14.48 1.71
CA VAL A 189 23.13 13.66 1.80
C VAL A 189 22.46 13.53 0.44
N GLU A 190 22.38 14.61 -0.34
CA GLU A 190 21.84 14.57 -1.70
C GLU A 190 22.68 13.68 -2.62
N GLU A 191 24.02 13.77 -2.56
CA GLU A 191 24.92 12.93 -3.35
C GLU A 191 24.83 11.46 -2.96
N LYS A 192 24.80 11.17 -1.65
CA LYS A 192 24.74 9.80 -1.11
C LYS A 192 23.39 9.13 -1.33
N SER A 193 22.29 9.87 -1.17
CA SER A 193 20.93 9.33 -1.36
C SER A 193 20.64 9.00 -2.83
N GLY A 194 21.35 9.67 -3.74
CA GLY A 194 21.06 9.61 -5.16
C GLY A 194 19.61 10.00 -5.44
N THR A 195 19.02 9.31 -6.41
CA THR A 195 17.67 9.51 -6.96
C THR A 195 16.72 8.38 -6.59
N THR A 196 17.13 7.51 -5.68
CA THR A 196 16.30 6.34 -5.32
C THR A 196 15.08 6.73 -4.50
N ARG A 197 15.20 7.74 -3.63
CA ARG A 197 14.11 8.21 -2.76
C ARG A 197 13.82 9.67 -3.02
N VAL A 198 12.54 10.01 -3.16
CA VAL A 198 12.11 11.40 -3.26
C VAL A 198 12.44 12.14 -1.96
N PRO A 199 13.12 13.29 -2.01
CA PRO A 199 13.37 14.08 -0.82
C PRO A 199 12.15 14.89 -0.40
N CYS A 200 11.81 14.76 0.88
CA CYS A 200 10.86 15.61 1.59
C CYS A 200 11.60 16.37 2.70
N TYR A 201 11.53 17.70 2.67
CA TYR A 201 12.20 18.58 3.59
C TYR A 201 11.22 19.18 4.59
N VAL A 202 11.45 18.95 5.87
CA VAL A 202 10.80 19.67 6.97
C VAL A 202 11.58 20.96 7.20
N TYR A 203 11.00 22.08 6.80
CA TYR A 203 11.54 23.39 7.09
C TYR A 203 10.95 23.91 8.40
N VAL A 204 11.84 24.15 9.36
CA VAL A 204 11.49 24.66 10.69
C VAL A 204 11.77 26.16 10.72
N PRO A 205 10.73 27.02 10.65
CA PRO A 205 10.92 28.46 10.63
C PRO A 205 11.39 28.98 11.99
N ALA A 206 11.94 30.19 12.02
CA ALA A 206 12.40 30.83 13.25
C ALA A 206 11.28 31.04 14.30
N THR A 207 10.02 31.02 13.88
CA THR A 207 8.86 31.10 14.79
C THR A 207 8.55 29.78 15.50
N SER A 208 9.04 28.64 15.00
CA SER A 208 8.84 27.34 15.63
C SER A 208 9.69 27.21 16.90
N SER A 209 9.15 26.48 17.89
CA SER A 209 9.86 26.09 19.11
C SER A 209 10.78 24.87 18.91
N SER A 210 10.64 24.16 17.79
CA SER A 210 11.48 23.01 17.44
C SER A 210 12.93 23.43 17.18
N ALA A 211 13.89 22.61 17.63
CA ALA A 211 15.33 22.84 17.47
C ALA A 211 16.05 21.51 17.15
N PRO A 212 17.28 21.52 16.58
CA PRO A 212 18.02 20.31 16.26
C PRO A 212 18.15 19.34 17.45
N GLU A 213 18.41 19.87 18.64
CA GLU A 213 18.60 19.06 19.85
C GLU A 213 17.30 18.38 20.32
N SER A 214 16.14 18.92 19.93
CA SER A 214 14.82 18.40 20.27
C SER A 214 14.11 17.74 19.10
N GLN A 215 14.79 17.52 17.96
CA GLN A 215 14.22 16.92 16.74
C GLN A 215 13.42 15.64 17.03
N ARG A 216 14.01 14.73 17.82
CA ARG A 216 13.41 13.44 18.17
C ARG A 216 12.05 13.58 18.88
N THR A 217 11.84 14.68 19.61
CA THR A 217 10.64 14.95 20.42
C THR A 217 9.77 16.06 19.84
N ALA A 218 10.10 16.57 18.65
CA ALA A 218 9.32 17.61 18.03
C ALA A 218 7.94 17.08 17.61
N HIS A 219 6.89 17.88 17.77
CA HIS A 219 5.51 17.44 17.48
C HIS A 219 5.33 16.96 16.03
N TRP A 220 5.99 17.60 15.07
CA TRP A 220 5.98 17.18 13.68
C TRP A 220 6.72 15.85 13.44
N SER A 221 7.67 15.47 14.29
CA SER A 221 8.44 14.22 14.13
C SER A 221 7.54 12.99 14.27
N HIS A 222 6.40 13.09 14.95
CA HIS A 222 5.42 11.99 15.00
C HIS A 222 4.77 11.71 13.65
N ALA A 223 4.51 12.76 12.85
CA ALA A 223 4.01 12.60 11.49
C ALA A 223 5.06 11.93 10.61
N ILE A 224 6.33 12.34 10.74
CA ILE A 224 7.46 11.75 10.00
C ILE A 224 7.70 10.29 10.39
N ASP A 225 7.60 9.99 11.69
CA ASP A 225 7.71 8.62 12.18
C ASP A 225 6.62 7.72 11.59
N GLY A 226 5.41 8.23 11.32
CA GLY A 226 4.34 7.50 10.62
C GLY A 226 4.46 7.47 9.10
N ALA A 227 5.05 8.50 8.51
CA ALA A 227 5.33 8.58 7.09
C ALA A 227 6.46 7.65 6.63
N ALA A 228 7.29 7.17 7.55
CA ALA A 228 8.49 6.41 7.26
C ALA A 228 8.26 5.08 6.51
N SER A 229 7.07 4.51 6.60
CA SER A 229 6.68 3.28 5.88
C SER A 229 6.00 3.54 4.53
N VAL A 230 5.67 4.81 4.23
CA VAL A 230 4.86 5.19 3.07
C VAL A 230 5.75 5.55 1.89
N SER A 231 5.43 4.95 0.74
CA SER A 231 6.05 5.28 -0.55
C SER A 231 7.59 5.16 -0.52
N ASN A 232 8.27 5.88 -1.39
CA ASN A 232 9.71 5.85 -1.57
C ASN A 232 10.34 7.21 -1.23
N ILE A 233 10.07 7.70 -0.01
CA ILE A 233 10.43 9.06 0.42
C ILE A 233 11.53 9.02 1.46
N ARG A 234 12.45 9.98 1.46
CA ARG A 234 13.34 10.26 2.60
C ARG A 234 13.02 11.63 3.20
N PHE A 235 13.19 11.75 4.50
CA PHE A 235 12.96 13.01 5.20
C PHE A 235 14.29 13.66 5.58
N ALA A 236 14.34 14.98 5.43
CA ALA A 236 15.45 15.79 5.92
C ALA A 236 14.90 17.07 6.55
N VAL A 237 15.66 17.70 7.44
CA VAL A 237 15.20 18.85 8.24
C VAL A 237 16.13 20.03 8.02
N ILE A 238 15.56 21.22 7.90
CA ILE A 238 16.31 22.48 7.81
C ILE A 238 15.78 23.43 8.88
N TYR A 239 16.62 23.79 9.85
CA TYR A 239 16.29 24.71 10.93
C TYR A 239 16.74 26.13 10.60
N GLU A 240 15.79 27.04 10.38
CA GLU A 240 16.10 28.43 10.01
C GLU A 240 17.03 29.12 11.02
N LYS A 241 16.83 28.90 12.32
CA LYS A 241 17.65 29.50 13.40
C LYS A 241 19.11 29.05 13.37
N SER A 242 19.38 27.87 12.81
CA SER A 242 20.70 27.24 12.82
C SER A 242 21.41 27.36 11.47
N GLN A 243 20.79 27.99 10.46
CA GLN A 243 21.45 28.25 9.19
C GLN A 243 22.60 29.25 9.36
N ALA A 244 23.76 28.96 8.76
CA ALA A 244 24.92 29.85 8.79
C ALA A 244 24.61 31.20 8.13
N GLU A 245 25.18 32.29 8.64
CA GLU A 245 25.06 33.59 7.98
C GLU A 245 25.64 33.53 6.56
N GLY A 246 24.94 34.08 5.57
CA GLY A 246 25.38 34.04 4.18
C GLY A 246 25.35 32.64 3.52
N TRP A 247 24.63 31.66 4.09
CA TRP A 247 24.51 30.30 3.52
C TRP A 247 24.12 30.30 2.03
N ALA A 248 23.31 31.28 1.60
CA ALA A 248 22.81 31.38 0.23
C ALA A 248 23.92 31.59 -0.82
N GLU A 249 25.08 32.11 -0.44
CA GLU A 249 26.22 32.29 -1.36
C GLU A 249 26.92 30.96 -1.66
N HIS A 250 26.91 30.04 -0.71
CA HIS A 250 27.60 28.75 -0.77
C HIS A 250 26.65 27.57 -1.08
N ALA A 251 25.34 27.81 -0.99
CA ALA A 251 24.31 26.81 -1.24
C ALA A 251 24.24 26.38 -2.70
N SER A 252 23.96 25.09 -2.90
CA SER A 252 23.55 24.56 -4.21
C SER A 252 22.20 25.14 -4.63
N ASP A 253 21.93 25.17 -5.94
CA ASP A 253 20.65 25.66 -6.46
C ASP A 253 19.46 24.89 -5.85
N LYS A 254 19.64 23.59 -5.61
CA LYS A 254 18.63 22.74 -4.96
C LYS A 254 18.30 23.23 -3.56
N TYR A 255 19.31 23.47 -2.72
CA TYR A 255 19.12 23.98 -1.37
C TYR A 255 18.40 25.33 -1.38
N LYS A 256 18.81 26.27 -2.25
CA LYS A 256 18.16 27.59 -2.38
C LYS A 256 16.69 27.45 -2.74
N LYS A 257 16.37 26.66 -3.76
CA LYS A 257 14.98 26.41 -4.19
C LYS A 257 14.11 25.84 -3.06
N VAL A 258 14.63 24.87 -2.31
CA VAL A 258 13.92 24.27 -1.16
C VAL A 258 13.63 25.33 -0.10
N VAL A 259 14.64 26.08 0.33
CA VAL A 259 14.48 27.08 1.40
C VAL A 259 13.60 28.24 0.95
N GLU A 260 13.78 28.76 -0.26
CA GLU A 260 12.95 29.83 -0.81
C GLU A 260 11.49 29.40 -0.93
N LYS A 261 11.23 28.19 -1.43
CA LYS A 261 9.88 27.63 -1.49
C LYS A 261 9.29 27.46 -0.10
N ALA A 262 10.05 26.91 0.85
CA ALA A 262 9.59 26.76 2.22
C ALA A 262 9.21 28.10 2.84
N LYS A 263 10.07 29.12 2.73
CA LYS A 263 9.81 30.48 3.20
C LYS A 263 8.58 31.09 2.54
N ALA A 264 8.42 30.92 1.23
CA ALA A 264 7.24 31.39 0.51
C ALA A 264 5.95 30.72 1.02
N CYS A 265 5.99 29.43 1.34
CA CYS A 265 4.85 28.69 1.89
C CYS A 265 4.51 29.11 3.32
N VAL A 266 5.52 29.37 4.16
CA VAL A 266 5.33 29.97 5.49
C VAL A 266 4.68 31.35 5.36
N ALA A 267 5.22 32.22 4.51
CA ALA A 267 4.69 33.57 4.28
C ALA A 267 3.27 33.58 3.71
N ALA A 268 2.93 32.59 2.88
CA ALA A 268 1.59 32.43 2.32
C ALA A 268 0.58 31.77 3.29
N GLY A 269 1.00 31.40 4.51
CA GLY A 269 0.14 30.68 5.47
C GLY A 269 -0.17 29.25 5.07
N LYS A 270 0.61 28.66 4.15
CA LYS A 270 0.47 27.27 3.69
C LYS A 270 1.21 26.27 4.58
N ALA A 271 2.17 26.74 5.37
CA ALA A 271 2.87 25.94 6.36
C ALA A 271 1.93 25.51 7.48
N SER A 272 1.67 24.21 7.56
CA SER A 272 0.63 23.62 8.39
C SER A 272 1.16 22.63 9.44
N GLY A 273 2.48 22.63 9.67
CA GLY A 273 3.10 21.88 10.75
C GLY A 273 2.62 22.36 12.12
N PRO A 274 2.62 21.50 13.16
CA PRO A 274 2.14 21.84 14.51
C PRO A 274 2.78 23.09 15.13
N GLY A 275 4.04 23.39 14.81
CA GLY A 275 4.77 24.59 15.23
C GLY A 275 4.93 25.64 14.10
N GLY A 276 4.16 25.51 13.03
CA GLY A 276 4.27 26.35 11.83
C GLY A 276 5.31 25.87 10.82
N GLU A 277 5.78 24.62 10.93
CA GLU A 277 6.72 24.03 9.98
C GLU A 277 6.11 23.89 8.58
N ALA A 278 6.95 23.97 7.56
CA ALA A 278 6.57 23.69 6.17
C ALA A 278 7.16 22.35 5.73
N LEU A 279 6.37 21.54 5.03
CA LEU A 279 6.84 20.30 4.43
C LEU A 279 6.95 20.54 2.92
N VAL A 280 8.17 20.42 2.40
CA VAL A 280 8.50 20.71 1.01
C VAL A 280 8.96 19.43 0.32
N VAL A 281 8.29 19.02 -0.76
CA VAL A 281 8.72 17.90 -1.60
C VAL A 281 9.45 18.45 -2.81
N PHE A 282 10.61 17.87 -3.13
CA PHE A 282 11.36 18.22 -4.33
C PHE A 282 11.61 16.99 -5.20
N SER A 283 10.54 16.49 -5.81
CA SER A 283 10.58 15.45 -6.84
C SER A 283 10.78 16.08 -8.22
N ASP A 284 11.50 15.38 -9.11
CA ASP A 284 11.63 15.76 -10.53
C ASP A 284 10.33 15.56 -11.31
N ARG A 285 9.29 14.99 -10.67
CA ARG A 285 7.91 14.99 -11.14
C ARG A 285 7.39 16.40 -11.47
N TYR A 286 7.89 17.41 -10.77
CA TYR A 286 7.57 18.82 -11.00
C TYR A 286 8.84 19.62 -11.30
N ARG A 287 8.69 20.79 -11.94
CA ARG A 287 9.83 21.67 -12.25
C ARG A 287 10.33 22.47 -11.04
N GLU A 288 9.43 22.70 -10.09
CA GLU A 288 9.70 23.44 -8.86
C GLU A 288 9.23 22.62 -7.67
N PRO A 289 9.80 22.83 -6.47
CA PRO A 289 9.34 22.17 -5.25
C PRO A 289 7.91 22.57 -4.86
N HIS A 290 7.21 21.66 -4.19
CA HIS A 290 5.83 21.84 -3.74
C HIS A 290 5.74 21.76 -2.22
N CYS A 291 4.81 22.50 -1.64
CA CYS A 291 4.54 22.44 -0.22
C CYS A 291 3.27 21.66 0.04
N TYR A 292 3.30 20.81 1.06
CA TYR A 292 2.08 20.27 1.62
C TYR A 292 1.34 21.36 2.39
N SER A 293 0.02 21.43 2.22
CA SER A 293 -0.87 22.26 3.03
C SER A 293 -2.03 21.40 3.52
N GLY A 294 -2.09 21.22 4.84
CA GLY A 294 -3.05 20.32 5.49
C GLY A 294 -2.54 19.85 6.85
N PRO A 295 -3.36 19.23 7.69
CA PRO A 295 -2.92 18.74 9.00
C PRO A 295 -1.77 17.73 8.81
N TRP A 296 -0.71 17.81 9.61
CA TRP A 296 0.36 16.80 9.58
C TRP A 296 0.05 15.64 10.52
N VAL A 297 -0.57 16.00 11.65
CA VAL A 297 -0.96 15.07 12.69
C VAL A 297 -2.47 15.13 12.89
N GLU A 298 -3.06 14.00 13.23
CA GLU A 298 -4.43 13.90 13.71
C GLU A 298 -4.49 13.07 15.00
N GLU A 299 -5.53 13.25 15.80
CA GLU A 299 -5.76 12.37 16.94
C GLU A 299 -6.14 10.99 16.41
N ARG A 300 -5.41 9.96 16.83
CA ARG A 300 -5.80 8.57 16.56
C ARG A 300 -7.21 8.36 17.11
N SER A 301 -8.14 7.99 16.25
CA SER A 301 -9.47 7.54 16.64
C SER A 301 -9.39 6.17 17.30
N VAL A 302 -8.83 6.08 18.51
CA VAL A 302 -9.08 4.88 19.32
C VAL A 302 -10.58 4.92 19.63
N ALA A 303 -11.37 4.07 18.98
CA ALA A 303 -12.76 3.90 19.33
C ALA A 303 -12.84 3.77 20.85
N ARG A 304 -13.53 4.72 21.51
CA ARG A 304 -13.60 4.83 22.97
C ARG A 304 -14.03 3.49 23.58
N SER A 305 -13.08 2.64 23.96
CA SER A 305 -13.34 1.45 24.75
C SER A 305 -13.91 1.94 26.09
N SER A 306 -15.20 1.67 26.29
CA SER A 306 -15.99 2.24 27.39
C SER A 306 -15.58 1.76 28.80
N LYS A 307 -14.48 1.02 28.96
CA LYS A 307 -14.10 0.42 30.25
C LYS A 307 -12.82 0.95 30.91
N HIS A 308 -12.01 1.80 30.30
CA HIS A 308 -10.86 2.41 30.98
C HIS A 308 -10.95 3.94 30.97
N ARG A 309 -11.81 4.48 31.84
CA ARG A 309 -12.17 5.89 31.89
C ARG A 309 -11.24 6.77 32.74
N THR A 310 -10.01 6.34 33.03
CA THR A 310 -9.11 7.04 33.98
C THR A 310 -7.62 7.00 33.64
N ARG A 311 -7.21 6.75 32.39
CA ARG A 311 -5.85 7.09 31.97
C ARG A 311 -5.86 8.47 31.33
N GLN A 312 -5.15 9.38 31.99
CA GLN A 312 -4.75 10.69 31.48
C GLN A 312 -4.35 10.53 30.00
N VAL A 313 -4.95 11.34 29.13
CA VAL A 313 -4.57 11.41 27.72
C VAL A 313 -3.14 11.96 27.71
N ASP A 314 -2.15 11.08 27.85
CA ASP A 314 -0.78 11.43 27.56
C ASP A 314 -0.74 11.89 26.10
N ALA A 315 0.09 12.90 25.81
CA ALA A 315 0.23 13.56 24.51
C ALA A 315 0.58 12.62 23.32
N ASP A 316 0.63 11.32 23.58
CA ASP A 316 1.00 10.20 22.74
C ASP A 316 -0.17 9.65 21.88
N THR A 317 -1.12 10.49 21.45
CA THR A 317 -2.24 10.08 20.58
C THR A 317 -2.18 10.63 19.16
N LEU A 318 -1.15 11.42 18.83
CA LEU A 318 -0.99 12.05 17.52
C LEU A 318 -0.38 11.07 16.52
N THR A 319 -1.09 10.77 15.43
CA THR A 319 -0.58 10.00 14.28
C THR A 319 -0.46 10.89 13.05
N MET A 320 0.27 10.44 12.02
CA MET A 320 0.24 11.09 10.71
C MET A 320 -1.21 11.20 10.23
N SER A 321 -1.57 12.33 9.61
CA SER A 321 -2.90 12.51 9.05
C SER A 321 -3.09 11.75 7.74
N THR A 322 -4.31 11.31 7.48
CA THR A 322 -4.70 10.68 6.21
C THR A 322 -4.41 11.57 4.99
N SER A 323 -4.61 12.89 5.12
CA SER A 323 -4.30 13.87 4.06
C SER A 323 -2.79 13.93 3.75
N LEU A 324 -1.94 13.83 4.79
CA LEU A 324 -0.49 13.82 4.61
C LEU A 324 -0.04 12.49 3.98
N GLU A 325 -0.60 11.36 4.42
CA GLU A 325 -0.37 10.04 3.82
C GLU A 325 -0.65 10.04 2.31
N ASN A 326 -1.84 10.53 1.93
CA ASN A 326 -2.25 10.69 0.54
C ASN A 326 -1.29 11.59 -0.26
N PHE A 327 -0.85 12.69 0.34
CA PHE A 327 0.10 13.61 -0.29
C PHE A 327 1.45 12.95 -0.55
N LEU A 328 1.96 12.18 0.40
CA LEU A 328 3.21 11.44 0.28
C LEU A 328 3.08 10.26 -0.68
N ALA A 329 1.96 9.54 -0.69
CA ALA A 329 1.69 8.48 -1.66
C ALA A 329 1.70 9.00 -3.10
N LEU A 330 1.20 10.23 -3.33
CA LEU A 330 1.17 10.84 -4.65
C LEU A 330 2.51 11.45 -5.09
N ASN A 331 3.18 12.15 -4.17
CA ASN A 331 4.38 12.94 -4.45
C ASN A 331 5.68 12.20 -4.13
N GLY A 332 5.61 11.01 -3.54
CA GLY A 332 6.75 10.17 -3.14
C GLY A 332 7.38 9.35 -4.25
N PHE A 333 6.96 9.57 -5.50
CA PHE A 333 7.54 8.96 -6.69
C PHE A 333 8.25 10.00 -7.56
N HIS A 334 9.28 9.56 -8.27
CA HIS A 334 9.96 10.36 -9.29
C HIS A 334 9.08 10.56 -10.53
N ALA A 335 9.50 11.44 -11.43
CA ALA A 335 8.80 11.61 -12.72
C ALA A 335 8.75 10.31 -13.52
N VAL A 336 9.83 9.52 -13.40
CA VAL A 336 10.06 8.23 -14.01
C VAL A 336 10.96 7.41 -13.07
N GLU A 337 10.55 6.20 -12.72
CA GLU A 337 11.31 5.30 -11.84
C GLU A 337 11.12 3.83 -12.24
N ASP A 338 11.77 2.91 -11.52
CA ASP A 338 11.55 1.48 -11.68
C ASP A 338 10.08 1.11 -11.43
N ALA A 339 9.53 0.23 -12.27
CA ALA A 339 8.21 -0.32 -12.05
C ALA A 339 8.19 -1.19 -10.78
N SER A 340 7.65 -0.64 -9.68
CA SER A 340 7.62 -1.30 -8.37
C SER A 340 6.20 -1.74 -7.96
N SER A 341 6.09 -2.76 -7.12
CA SER A 341 4.81 -3.23 -6.58
C SER A 341 4.07 -2.16 -5.75
N ALA A 342 4.82 -1.26 -5.10
CA ALA A 342 4.26 -0.13 -4.36
C ALA A 342 3.56 0.87 -5.29
N MET A 343 4.14 1.16 -6.46
CA MET A 343 3.51 2.01 -7.45
C MET A 343 2.23 1.37 -8.01
N PHE A 344 2.24 0.06 -8.31
CA PHE A 344 1.03 -0.66 -8.72
C PHE A 344 -0.09 -0.55 -7.67
N ALA A 345 0.23 -0.82 -6.41
CA ALA A 345 -0.74 -0.77 -5.32
C ALA A 345 -1.34 0.64 -5.16
N THR A 346 -0.51 1.67 -5.27
CA THR A 346 -0.95 3.07 -5.18
C THR A 346 -1.86 3.45 -6.35
N LEU A 347 -1.50 3.09 -7.57
CA LEU A 347 -2.27 3.44 -8.77
C LEU A 347 -3.59 2.66 -8.88
N ALA A 348 -3.64 1.43 -8.38
CA ALA A 348 -4.83 0.58 -8.46
C ALA A 348 -6.01 1.08 -7.62
N TYR A 349 -5.76 1.96 -6.64
CA TYR A 349 -6.81 2.49 -5.77
C TYR A 349 -7.80 3.38 -6.54
N TYR A 350 -7.30 4.21 -7.47
CA TYR A 350 -8.08 5.23 -8.17
C TYR A 350 -8.35 4.88 -9.64
N PRO A 351 -9.57 5.11 -10.15
CA PRO A 351 -9.87 4.87 -11.57
C PRO A 351 -9.08 5.82 -12.48
N LYS A 352 -8.75 5.36 -13.69
CA LYS A 352 -7.99 6.11 -14.71
C LYS A 352 -6.62 6.63 -14.26
N ASN A 353 -6.02 6.00 -13.26
CA ASN A 353 -4.61 6.18 -12.93
C ASN A 353 -3.85 5.03 -13.59
N TYR A 354 -3.11 5.34 -14.65
CA TYR A 354 -2.44 4.33 -15.46
C TYR A 354 -0.95 4.29 -15.14
N LEU A 355 -0.37 3.11 -15.33
CA LEU A 355 1.07 2.89 -15.28
C LEU A 355 1.62 2.81 -16.72
N GLY A 356 2.36 3.83 -17.14
CA GLY A 356 3.12 3.80 -18.38
C GLY A 356 4.46 3.11 -18.16
N VAL A 357 4.83 2.13 -19.00
CA VAL A 357 6.07 1.36 -18.85
C VAL A 357 6.88 1.38 -20.13
N VAL A 358 8.17 1.70 -20.00
CA VAL A 358 9.19 1.48 -21.04
C VAL A 358 10.01 0.25 -20.69
N MET A 359 9.87 -0.80 -21.49
CA MET A 359 10.58 -2.06 -21.34
C MET A 359 11.85 -2.03 -22.17
N THR A 360 13.00 -2.32 -21.55
CA THR A 360 14.31 -2.33 -22.18
C THR A 360 15.04 -3.66 -21.97
N ASN A 361 16.04 -3.92 -22.81
CA ASN A 361 16.94 -5.08 -22.68
C ASN A 361 18.24 -4.75 -21.94
N ARG A 362 18.24 -3.66 -21.18
CA ARG A 362 19.36 -3.17 -20.40
C ARG A 362 18.83 -2.49 -19.14
N PRO A 363 19.62 -2.47 -18.06
CA PRO A 363 19.29 -1.67 -16.90
C PRO A 363 19.16 -0.20 -17.33
N ILE A 364 18.12 0.44 -16.80
CA ILE A 364 17.97 1.88 -16.80
C ILE A 364 18.22 2.31 -15.36
N ASP A 365 19.00 3.36 -15.21
CA ASP A 365 19.17 4.05 -13.95
C ASP A 365 18.81 5.53 -14.13
N ASP A 366 19.00 6.31 -13.09
CA ASP A 366 18.70 7.72 -13.05
C ASP A 366 19.61 8.59 -13.93
N LYS A 367 20.76 8.05 -14.34
CA LYS A 367 21.71 8.69 -15.26
C LYS A 367 21.41 8.34 -16.72
N ASP A 368 20.37 7.54 -16.97
CA ASP A 368 19.91 7.24 -18.31
C ASP A 368 19.54 8.52 -19.06
N MET A 369 20.23 8.74 -20.18
CA MET A 369 19.98 9.87 -21.08
C MET A 369 19.21 9.46 -22.33
N ASP A 370 18.90 8.18 -22.49
CA ASP A 370 18.27 7.65 -23.71
C ASP A 370 16.75 7.85 -23.69
N PHE A 371 16.10 7.63 -22.55
CA PHE A 371 14.63 7.63 -22.44
C PHE A 371 14.12 8.55 -21.33
N VAL A 372 14.78 8.52 -20.17
CA VAL A 372 14.30 9.19 -18.95
C VAL A 372 14.08 10.70 -19.13
N PRO A 373 14.96 11.48 -19.82
CA PRO A 373 14.73 12.91 -19.99
C PRO A 373 13.44 13.24 -20.73
N VAL A 374 13.07 12.44 -21.74
CA VAL A 374 11.84 12.64 -22.52
C VAL A 374 10.62 12.28 -21.69
N LEU A 375 10.64 11.13 -21.00
CA LEU A 375 9.53 10.71 -20.14
C LEU A 375 9.32 11.69 -18.97
N ARG A 376 10.41 12.20 -18.37
CA ARG A 376 10.36 13.24 -17.35
C ARG A 376 9.68 14.50 -17.86
N GLU A 377 10.04 14.96 -19.06
CA GLU A 377 9.41 16.15 -19.65
C GLU A 377 7.92 15.93 -19.92
N ILE A 378 7.52 14.73 -20.35
CA ILE A 378 6.09 14.37 -20.51
C ILE A 378 5.37 14.49 -19.16
N THR A 379 5.90 13.85 -18.11
CA THR A 379 5.33 13.91 -16.76
C THR A 379 5.21 15.36 -16.25
N GLN A 380 6.27 16.16 -16.40
CA GLN A 380 6.28 17.56 -15.97
C GLN A 380 5.32 18.45 -16.78
N ALA A 381 5.16 18.19 -18.08
CA ALA A 381 4.21 18.91 -18.93
C ALA A 381 2.76 18.56 -18.58
N GLU A 382 2.49 17.28 -18.29
CA GLU A 382 1.17 16.81 -17.84
C GLU A 382 0.79 17.43 -16.50
N ASN A 383 1.68 17.38 -15.51
CA ASN A 383 1.43 17.97 -14.19
C ASN A 383 1.19 19.49 -14.29
N ALA A 384 1.99 20.21 -15.09
CA ALA A 384 1.78 21.64 -15.32
C ALA A 384 0.44 21.95 -16.01
N ALA A 385 -0.01 21.09 -16.93
CA ALA A 385 -1.32 21.23 -17.56
C ALA A 385 -2.47 20.98 -16.57
N LEU A 386 -2.33 19.99 -15.68
CA LEU A 386 -3.30 19.71 -14.61
C LEU A 386 -3.39 20.87 -13.63
N GLU A 387 -2.26 21.39 -13.14
CA GLU A 387 -2.20 22.58 -12.28
C GLU A 387 -2.84 23.80 -12.94
N LYS A 388 -2.62 24.01 -14.24
CA LYS A 388 -3.25 25.12 -14.97
C LYS A 388 -4.76 24.96 -15.08
N LYS A 389 -5.24 23.71 -15.23
CA LYS A 389 -6.67 23.41 -15.41
C LYS A 389 -7.45 23.49 -14.10
N HIS A 390 -6.86 22.98 -13.02
CA HIS A 390 -7.55 22.81 -11.75
C HIS A 390 -7.10 23.80 -10.65
N GLY A 391 -5.98 24.49 -10.85
CA GLY A 391 -5.34 25.35 -9.85
C GLY A 391 -4.19 24.63 -9.14
N SER A 392 -3.24 25.40 -8.59
CA SER A 392 -2.10 24.88 -7.84
C SER A 392 -2.46 24.37 -6.43
N ASP A 393 -3.67 24.68 -5.96
CA ASP A 393 -4.13 24.45 -4.59
C ASP A 393 -5.27 23.43 -4.55
N LEU A 394 -5.25 22.47 -5.47
CA LEU A 394 -6.17 21.34 -5.49
C LEU A 394 -6.10 20.56 -4.16
N PRO A 395 -7.24 20.20 -3.55
CA PRO A 395 -7.26 19.25 -2.43
C PRO A 395 -6.65 17.91 -2.85
N ILE A 396 -5.88 17.28 -1.96
CA ILE A 396 -5.12 16.08 -2.29
C ILE A 396 -6.01 14.91 -2.74
N GLU A 397 -7.20 14.76 -2.16
CA GLU A 397 -8.16 13.72 -2.54
C GLU A 397 -8.70 13.90 -3.96
N GLU A 398 -8.84 15.15 -4.40
CA GLU A 398 -9.24 15.48 -5.77
C GLU A 398 -8.06 15.28 -6.73
N GLU A 399 -6.85 15.65 -6.30
CA GLU A 399 -5.63 15.42 -7.05
C GLU A 399 -5.43 13.92 -7.33
N MET A 400 -5.53 13.05 -6.32
CA MET A 400 -5.39 11.59 -6.48
C MET A 400 -6.43 10.97 -7.43
N ARG A 401 -7.63 11.55 -7.52
CA ARG A 401 -8.69 11.10 -8.44
C ARG A 401 -8.52 11.62 -9.86
N THR A 402 -7.60 12.55 -10.08
CA THR A 402 -7.38 13.15 -11.39
C THR A 402 -6.68 12.14 -12.31
N PRO A 403 -7.30 11.78 -13.46
CA PRO A 403 -6.75 10.83 -14.42
C PRO A 403 -5.35 11.23 -14.90
N ARG A 404 -4.42 10.26 -14.96
CA ARG A 404 -3.03 10.49 -15.35
C ARG A 404 -2.31 9.22 -15.77
N VAL A 405 -1.14 9.37 -16.40
CA VAL A 405 -0.19 8.28 -16.65
C VAL A 405 1.08 8.50 -15.83
N SER A 406 1.38 7.59 -14.90
CA SER A 406 2.64 7.57 -14.16
C SER A 406 3.65 6.70 -14.91
N TRP A 407 4.76 7.28 -15.33
CA TRP A 407 5.75 6.60 -16.17
C TRP A 407 6.79 5.84 -15.35
N SER A 408 7.18 4.67 -15.83
CA SER A 408 8.25 3.85 -15.28
C SER A 408 9.04 3.14 -16.37
N TYR A 409 10.14 2.53 -15.97
CA TYR A 409 10.92 1.63 -16.80
C TYR A 409 11.06 0.25 -16.16
N ILE A 410 11.44 -0.73 -16.98
CA ILE A 410 11.83 -2.06 -16.49
C ILE A 410 12.81 -2.73 -17.44
N ASP A 411 13.87 -3.31 -16.86
CA ASP A 411 14.74 -4.23 -17.57
C ASP A 411 14.06 -5.60 -17.69
N VAL A 412 13.65 -5.97 -18.90
CA VAL A 412 12.97 -7.25 -19.14
C VAL A 412 13.92 -8.44 -19.30
N VAL A 413 15.22 -8.21 -19.36
CA VAL A 413 16.23 -9.29 -19.28
C VAL A 413 16.33 -9.75 -17.83
N GLU A 414 16.37 -8.82 -16.89
CA GLU A 414 16.34 -9.12 -15.45
C GLU A 414 14.95 -9.61 -15.01
N TYR A 415 13.88 -8.97 -15.49
CA TYR A 415 12.50 -9.26 -15.08
C TYR A 415 11.67 -9.89 -16.21
N GLU A 416 12.09 -11.06 -16.70
CA GLU A 416 11.44 -11.79 -17.82
C GLU A 416 9.92 -12.01 -17.63
N VAL A 417 9.44 -12.07 -16.39
CA VAL A 417 8.02 -12.23 -16.06
C VAL A 417 7.17 -11.16 -16.73
N TRP A 418 7.66 -9.93 -16.84
CA TRP A 418 6.93 -8.84 -17.49
C TRP A 418 6.81 -9.03 -18.99
N ARG A 419 7.90 -9.44 -19.62
CA ARG A 419 7.94 -9.76 -21.05
C ARG A 419 6.96 -10.89 -21.40
N SER A 420 6.96 -11.94 -20.58
CA SER A 420 6.07 -13.09 -20.74
C SER A 420 4.60 -12.73 -20.46
N ARG A 421 4.35 -11.96 -19.40
CA ARG A 421 3.00 -11.52 -19.01
C ARG A 421 2.34 -10.71 -20.11
N TYR A 422 3.07 -9.80 -20.74
CA TYR A 422 2.52 -8.90 -21.75
C TYR A 422 2.82 -9.34 -23.18
N ASP A 423 3.34 -10.55 -23.41
CA ASP A 423 3.65 -11.09 -24.73
C ASP A 423 4.48 -10.11 -25.59
N ILE A 424 5.68 -9.79 -25.11
CA ILE A 424 6.62 -8.89 -25.77
C ILE A 424 7.83 -9.71 -26.22
N GLU A 425 8.20 -9.64 -27.49
CA GLU A 425 9.39 -10.32 -28.01
C GLU A 425 10.62 -9.41 -27.88
N LEU A 426 11.83 -10.00 -27.79
CA LEU A 426 13.06 -9.23 -27.54
C LEU A 426 13.38 -8.23 -28.66
N ASP A 427 13.00 -8.52 -29.91
CA ASP A 427 13.14 -7.64 -31.08
C ASP A 427 12.13 -6.49 -31.08
N GLN A 428 11.15 -6.52 -30.18
CA GLN A 428 10.17 -5.43 -30.01
C GLN A 428 10.66 -4.35 -29.04
N LEU A 429 11.82 -4.53 -28.39
CA LEU A 429 12.37 -3.58 -27.43
C LEU A 429 13.06 -2.38 -28.15
N PRO A 430 13.04 -1.16 -27.57
CA PRO A 430 12.29 -0.80 -26.36
C PRO A 430 10.78 -0.80 -26.64
N ALA A 431 10.00 -1.36 -25.72
CA ALA A 431 8.54 -1.43 -25.86
C ALA A 431 7.87 -0.44 -24.91
N VAL A 432 6.99 0.40 -25.43
CA VAL A 432 6.20 1.34 -24.63
C VAL A 432 4.77 0.83 -24.52
N MET A 433 4.25 0.79 -23.30
CA MET A 433 2.86 0.42 -23.05
C MET A 433 2.26 1.20 -21.88
N ILE A 434 0.94 1.24 -21.81
CA ILE A 434 0.20 1.81 -20.67
C ILE A 434 -0.70 0.72 -20.10
N ILE A 435 -0.71 0.58 -18.77
CA ILE A 435 -1.44 -0.44 -18.01
C ILE A 435 -2.45 0.26 -17.10
N ASP A 436 -3.71 -0.14 -17.19
CA ASP A 436 -4.74 0.14 -16.20
C ASP A 436 -4.60 -0.87 -15.06
N THR A 437 -3.97 -0.45 -13.97
CA THR A 437 -3.69 -1.33 -12.82
C THR A 437 -4.95 -1.77 -12.08
N LYS A 438 -6.07 -1.05 -12.26
CA LYS A 438 -7.35 -1.35 -11.63
C LYS A 438 -8.21 -2.30 -12.46
N ARG A 439 -8.22 -2.15 -13.79
CA ARG A 439 -9.08 -2.92 -14.70
C ARG A 439 -8.37 -4.06 -15.44
N ASP A 440 -7.09 -4.30 -15.15
CA ASP A 440 -6.22 -5.27 -15.83
C ASP A 440 -6.20 -5.11 -17.36
N ARG A 441 -6.33 -3.85 -17.82
CA ARG A 441 -6.29 -3.46 -19.23
C ARG A 441 -4.90 -2.97 -19.57
N PHE A 442 -4.47 -3.17 -20.81
CA PHE A 442 -3.23 -2.59 -21.28
C PHE A 442 -3.28 -2.19 -22.75
N PHE A 443 -2.42 -1.24 -23.11
CA PHE A 443 -2.33 -0.63 -24.42
C PHE A 443 -0.87 -0.69 -24.87
N LYS A 444 -0.58 -1.46 -25.92
CA LYS A 444 0.77 -1.52 -26.51
C LYS A 444 0.90 -0.37 -27.52
N MET A 445 1.88 0.52 -27.32
CA MET A 445 2.10 1.64 -28.24
C MET A 445 2.37 1.16 -29.67
N ARG A 446 3.09 0.04 -29.83
CA ARG A 446 3.32 -0.64 -31.13
C ARG A 446 2.04 -0.89 -31.93
N THR A 447 0.94 -1.25 -31.26
CA THR A 447 -0.34 -1.56 -31.91
C THR A 447 -1.06 -0.30 -32.40
N HIS A 448 -0.92 0.80 -31.67
CA HIS A 448 -1.72 2.02 -31.88
C HIS A 448 -0.95 3.15 -32.57
N VAL A 449 0.38 3.14 -32.48
CA VAL A 449 1.26 4.21 -32.98
C VAL A 449 2.39 3.60 -33.82
N PRO A 450 2.13 3.10 -35.05
CA PRO A 450 3.15 2.45 -35.89
C PRO A 450 4.35 3.36 -36.21
N ARG A 451 4.15 4.68 -36.21
CA ARG A 451 5.23 5.65 -36.44
C ARG A 451 6.31 5.53 -35.36
N PHE A 452 5.94 5.27 -34.11
CA PHE A 452 6.89 5.14 -33.01
C PHE A 452 7.83 3.94 -33.22
N GLU A 453 7.31 2.81 -33.69
CA GLU A 453 8.14 1.63 -33.99
C GLU A 453 9.25 1.91 -35.00
N ALA A 454 9.03 2.85 -35.93
CA ALA A 454 10.01 3.20 -36.95
C ALA A 454 11.17 4.08 -36.41
N ILE A 455 10.98 4.77 -35.28
CA ILE A 455 11.93 5.76 -34.73
C ILE A 455 12.38 5.46 -33.30
N LYS A 456 11.85 4.40 -32.67
CA LYS A 456 12.14 4.08 -31.26
C LYS A 456 13.62 3.80 -30.98
N MET A 457 14.35 3.33 -31.99
CA MET A 457 15.79 3.03 -31.90
C MET A 457 16.69 4.25 -32.10
N ASP A 458 16.14 5.42 -32.44
CA ASP A 458 16.90 6.65 -32.61
C ASP A 458 17.21 7.27 -31.24
N THR A 459 18.12 6.64 -30.48
CA THR A 459 18.54 7.09 -29.15
C THR A 459 19.80 8.00 -29.19
N PRO A 460 19.95 8.94 -28.24
CA PRO A 460 18.99 9.28 -27.19
C PRO A 460 17.75 9.99 -27.73
N TRP A 461 16.58 9.71 -27.16
CA TRP A 461 15.37 10.45 -27.51
C TRP A 461 15.54 11.92 -27.10
N LYS A 462 15.25 12.82 -28.03
CA LYS A 462 15.45 14.26 -27.79
C LYS A 462 14.23 14.85 -27.10
N VAL A 463 14.46 15.67 -26.07
CA VAL A 463 13.42 16.56 -25.52
C VAL A 463 12.95 17.51 -26.63
N GLY A 464 11.63 17.59 -26.83
CA GLY A 464 10.98 18.27 -27.96
C GLY A 464 10.97 17.46 -29.27
N GLY A 465 11.54 16.26 -29.29
CA GLY A 465 11.62 15.37 -30.44
C GLY A 465 10.33 14.63 -30.76
N GLU A 466 10.35 13.86 -31.85
CA GLU A 466 9.17 13.15 -32.34
C GLU A 466 8.72 12.03 -31.39
N GLN A 467 9.65 11.29 -30.76
CA GLN A 467 9.31 10.26 -29.77
C GLN A 467 8.50 10.85 -28.62
N GLN A 468 8.89 12.01 -28.10
CA GLN A 468 8.16 12.70 -27.04
C GLN A 468 6.72 13.01 -27.45
N GLN A 469 6.53 13.56 -28.65
CA GLN A 469 5.20 13.93 -29.15
C GLN A 469 4.30 12.71 -29.30
N LEU A 470 4.83 11.61 -29.84
CA LEU A 470 4.08 10.37 -30.02
C LEU A 470 3.70 9.73 -28.68
N ILE A 471 4.63 9.68 -27.72
CA ILE A 471 4.37 9.10 -26.38
C ILE A 471 3.34 9.95 -25.63
N ALA A 472 3.48 11.28 -25.66
CA ALA A 472 2.53 12.19 -25.02
C ALA A 472 1.13 12.07 -25.63
N GLN A 473 1.03 12.02 -26.97
CA GLN A 473 -0.25 11.83 -27.64
C GLN A 473 -0.86 10.47 -27.31
N PHE A 474 -0.05 9.41 -27.29
CA PHE A 474 -0.50 8.07 -26.90
C PHE A 474 -1.11 8.05 -25.49
N ALA A 475 -0.48 8.72 -24.52
CA ALA A 475 -1.04 8.87 -23.17
C ALA A 475 -2.36 9.63 -23.16
N GLN A 476 -2.46 10.76 -23.88
CA GLN A 476 -3.70 11.53 -23.97
C GLN A 476 -4.83 10.73 -24.61
N ASP A 477 -4.54 9.97 -25.66
CA ASP A 477 -5.51 9.09 -26.34
C ASP A 477 -6.00 7.97 -25.42
N VAL A 478 -5.11 7.38 -24.60
CA VAL A 478 -5.51 6.38 -23.59
C VAL A 478 -6.41 7.01 -22.53
N LEU A 479 -6.05 8.19 -21.99
CA LEU A 479 -6.87 8.90 -21.00
C LEU A 479 -8.26 9.28 -21.54
N ALA A 480 -8.34 9.55 -22.85
CA ALA A 480 -9.56 9.87 -23.60
C ALA A 480 -10.36 8.63 -24.04
N ASP A 481 -9.96 7.41 -23.65
CA ASP A 481 -10.57 6.16 -24.07
C ASP A 481 -10.63 5.98 -25.61
N ALA A 482 -9.65 6.54 -26.34
CA ALA A 482 -9.61 6.50 -27.81
C ALA A 482 -9.18 5.13 -28.37
N TYR A 483 -8.56 4.29 -27.54
CA TYR A 483 -8.08 2.96 -27.93
C TYR A 483 -8.88 1.84 -27.27
N LYS A 484 -9.04 0.73 -28.00
CA LYS A 484 -9.52 -0.52 -27.42
C LYS A 484 -8.38 -1.18 -26.65
N ALA A 485 -8.59 -1.44 -25.37
CA ALA A 485 -7.62 -2.11 -24.53
C ALA A 485 -7.49 -3.61 -24.87
N GLN A 486 -6.33 -4.16 -24.54
CA GLN A 486 -6.09 -5.60 -24.44
C GLN A 486 -6.21 -6.04 -22.98
N LYS A 487 -6.53 -7.31 -22.74
CA LYS A 487 -6.57 -7.92 -21.41
C LYS A 487 -5.80 -9.23 -21.40
N LEU A 488 -5.27 -9.59 -20.25
CA LEU A 488 -4.37 -10.73 -20.08
C LEU A 488 -5.11 -12.07 -20.14
N SER A 489 -6.28 -12.14 -19.51
CA SER A 489 -7.04 -13.37 -19.38
C SER A 489 -8.13 -13.49 -20.46
N VAL A 490 -8.46 -14.72 -20.82
CA VAL A 490 -9.58 -15.01 -21.75
C VAL A 490 -10.90 -14.51 -21.15
N ALA A 491 -11.12 -14.73 -19.85
CA ALA A 491 -12.27 -14.18 -19.12
C ALA A 491 -12.29 -12.65 -19.24
N GLY A 492 -11.16 -11.99 -19.00
CA GLY A 492 -11.05 -10.55 -19.19
C GLY A 492 -11.40 -10.12 -20.60
N ALA A 493 -10.88 -10.78 -21.64
CA ALA A 493 -11.23 -10.46 -23.02
C ALA A 493 -12.73 -10.61 -23.33
N VAL A 494 -13.39 -11.60 -22.72
CA VAL A 494 -14.86 -11.79 -22.79
C VAL A 494 -15.58 -10.66 -22.06
N ALA A 495 -15.19 -10.37 -20.81
CA ALA A 495 -15.74 -9.26 -20.02
C ALA A 495 -15.61 -7.93 -20.75
N GLU A 496 -14.46 -7.68 -21.37
CA GLU A 496 -14.20 -6.48 -22.16
C GLU A 496 -15.15 -6.39 -23.35
N TYR A 497 -15.28 -7.47 -24.12
CA TYR A 497 -16.22 -7.54 -25.24
C TYR A 497 -17.68 -7.30 -24.80
N LEU A 498 -18.09 -7.91 -23.69
CA LEU A 498 -19.43 -7.79 -23.14
C LEU A 498 -19.71 -6.38 -22.57
N SER A 499 -18.72 -5.73 -21.95
CA SER A 499 -18.89 -4.42 -21.31
C SER A 499 -19.29 -3.30 -22.29
N HIS A 500 -19.03 -3.48 -23.59
CA HIS A 500 -19.39 -2.52 -24.64
C HIS A 500 -20.88 -2.54 -25.01
N TYR A 501 -21.65 -3.54 -24.55
CA TYR A 501 -23.10 -3.55 -24.76
C TYR A 501 -23.79 -2.51 -23.86
N PRO A 502 -24.85 -1.83 -24.35
CA PRO A 502 -25.57 -0.83 -23.55
C PRO A 502 -26.04 -1.39 -22.20
N GLY A 503 -25.76 -0.65 -21.11
CA GLY A 503 -26.10 -1.03 -19.73
C GLY A 503 -25.08 -1.95 -19.05
N PHE A 504 -24.29 -2.72 -19.80
CA PHE A 504 -23.29 -3.62 -19.23
C PHE A 504 -22.08 -2.87 -18.68
N ALA A 505 -21.72 -1.72 -19.25
CA ALA A 505 -20.69 -0.84 -18.71
C ALA A 505 -20.97 -0.43 -17.25
N LEU A 506 -22.21 -0.03 -16.95
CA LEU A 506 -22.63 0.37 -15.59
C LEU A 506 -22.66 -0.83 -14.63
N MET A 507 -23.07 -2.00 -15.12
CA MET A 507 -23.02 -3.24 -14.34
C MET A 507 -21.57 -3.63 -14.01
N TYR A 508 -20.68 -3.53 -14.99
CA TYR A 508 -19.28 -3.87 -14.83
C TYR A 508 -18.58 -2.94 -13.84
N GLU A 509 -18.88 -1.64 -13.88
CA GLU A 509 -18.44 -0.67 -12.88
C GLU A 509 -19.02 -0.95 -11.48
N ALA A 510 -20.31 -1.30 -11.38
CA ALA A 510 -20.95 -1.65 -10.12
C ALA A 510 -20.34 -2.89 -9.45
N LEU A 511 -19.75 -3.78 -10.25
CA LEU A 511 -19.02 -4.97 -9.80
C LEU A 511 -17.51 -4.72 -9.60
N ASN A 512 -17.09 -3.45 -9.54
CA ASN A 512 -15.70 -3.05 -9.38
C ASN A 512 -14.73 -3.68 -10.40
N TYR A 513 -15.21 -3.92 -11.63
CA TYR A 513 -14.44 -4.49 -12.72
C TYR A 513 -13.93 -5.93 -12.50
N GLU A 514 -14.56 -6.71 -11.61
CA GLU A 514 -14.26 -8.13 -11.42
C GLU A 514 -14.71 -8.96 -12.63
N ASP A 515 -13.76 -9.28 -13.51
CA ASP A 515 -14.02 -9.95 -14.81
C ASP A 515 -14.85 -11.22 -14.68
N PHE A 516 -14.43 -12.15 -13.81
CA PHE A 516 -15.13 -13.42 -13.61
C PHE A 516 -16.54 -13.23 -13.04
N VAL A 517 -16.71 -12.31 -12.09
CA VAL A 517 -18.01 -12.05 -11.47
C VAL A 517 -18.95 -11.44 -12.50
N PHE A 518 -18.47 -10.46 -13.27
CA PHE A 518 -19.23 -9.84 -14.33
C PHE A 518 -19.65 -10.84 -15.41
N ASP A 519 -18.72 -11.67 -15.91
CA ASP A 519 -19.02 -12.71 -16.89
C ASP A 519 -20.07 -13.69 -16.37
N ILE A 520 -19.95 -14.15 -15.11
CA ILE A 520 -20.92 -15.03 -14.47
C ILE A 520 -22.29 -14.36 -14.37
N VAL A 521 -22.36 -13.09 -13.96
CA VAL A 521 -23.62 -12.34 -13.84
C VAL A 521 -24.26 -12.16 -15.21
N VAL A 522 -23.50 -11.79 -16.24
CA VAL A 522 -24.02 -11.66 -17.62
C VAL A 522 -24.52 -12.99 -18.15
N MET A 523 -23.77 -14.08 -17.96
CA MET A 523 -24.20 -15.42 -18.36
C MET A 523 -25.46 -15.86 -17.60
N ALA A 524 -25.56 -15.57 -16.30
CA ALA A 524 -26.74 -15.87 -15.51
C ALA A 524 -27.96 -15.07 -15.98
N LEU A 525 -27.81 -13.77 -16.25
CA LEU A 525 -28.87 -12.93 -16.83
C LEU A 525 -29.29 -13.45 -18.21
N GLY A 526 -28.34 -13.83 -19.06
CA GLY A 526 -28.61 -14.47 -20.35
C GLY A 526 -29.37 -15.80 -20.22
N PHE A 527 -28.98 -16.62 -19.24
CA PHE A 527 -29.66 -17.89 -18.94
C PHE A 527 -31.09 -17.67 -18.44
N PHE A 528 -31.32 -16.76 -17.49
CA PHE A 528 -32.66 -16.47 -16.97
C PHE A 528 -33.55 -15.79 -18.00
N THR A 529 -33.03 -14.88 -18.83
CA THR A 529 -33.79 -14.28 -19.94
C THR A 529 -34.15 -15.33 -20.99
N PHE A 530 -33.26 -16.28 -21.27
CA PHE A 530 -33.57 -17.43 -22.14
C PHE A 530 -34.66 -18.33 -21.55
N LEU A 531 -34.60 -18.66 -20.25
CA LEU A 531 -35.66 -19.43 -19.58
C LEU A 531 -37.00 -18.68 -19.56
N PHE A 532 -36.98 -17.37 -19.34
CA PHE A 532 -38.17 -16.53 -19.39
C PHE A 532 -38.78 -16.48 -20.79
N PHE A 533 -37.93 -16.37 -21.83
CA PHE A 533 -38.35 -16.47 -23.22
C PHE A 533 -38.97 -17.84 -23.52
N LEU A 534 -38.37 -18.94 -23.04
CA LEU A 534 -38.95 -20.26 -23.15
C LEU A 534 -40.30 -20.33 -22.45
N ALA A 535 -40.48 -19.76 -21.26
CA ALA A 535 -41.78 -19.75 -20.59
C ALA A 535 -42.84 -18.99 -21.41
N ILE A 536 -42.51 -17.80 -21.92
CA ILE A 536 -43.41 -16.97 -22.74
C ILE A 536 -43.78 -17.65 -24.06
N VAL A 537 -42.86 -18.38 -24.70
CA VAL A 537 -43.10 -19.01 -26.01
C VAL A 537 -43.69 -20.40 -25.85
N MET A 538 -43.20 -21.20 -24.91
CA MET A 538 -43.60 -22.60 -24.75
C MET A 538 -45.02 -22.71 -24.23
N GLU A 539 -45.48 -21.86 -23.32
CA GLU A 539 -46.83 -21.96 -22.76
C GLU A 539 -47.91 -21.74 -23.85
N PRO A 540 -47.88 -20.66 -24.66
CA PRO A 540 -48.80 -20.51 -25.79
C PRO A 540 -48.62 -21.57 -26.88
N LEU A 541 -47.38 -22.06 -27.10
CA LEU A 541 -47.12 -23.10 -28.09
C LEU A 541 -47.74 -24.43 -27.67
N MET A 542 -47.62 -24.80 -26.39
CA MET A 542 -48.25 -26.00 -25.82
C MET A 542 -49.77 -25.88 -25.90
N ASP A 543 -50.34 -24.74 -25.52
CA ASP A 543 -51.79 -24.48 -25.64
C ASP A 543 -52.28 -24.62 -27.08
N TRP A 544 -51.52 -24.06 -28.03
CA TRP A 544 -51.83 -24.19 -29.46
C TRP A 544 -51.75 -25.65 -29.92
N TYR A 545 -50.74 -26.39 -29.47
CA TYR A 545 -50.56 -27.79 -29.81
C TYR A 545 -51.69 -28.66 -29.26
N ASP A 546 -52.10 -28.43 -28.01
CA ASP A 546 -53.21 -29.13 -27.36
C ASP A 546 -54.55 -28.80 -28.02
N ALA A 547 -54.80 -27.53 -28.36
CA ALA A 547 -56.00 -27.13 -29.11
C ALA A 547 -56.06 -27.83 -30.48
N ARG A 548 -54.91 -27.96 -31.17
CA ARG A 548 -54.83 -28.67 -32.45
C ARG A 548 -54.99 -30.17 -32.31
N SER A 549 -54.45 -30.75 -31.24
CA SER A 549 -54.60 -32.17 -30.90
C SER A 549 -56.07 -32.51 -30.60
N LYS A 550 -56.74 -31.72 -29.75
CA LYS A 550 -58.19 -31.84 -29.49
C LYS A 550 -59.02 -31.76 -30.76
N LYS A 551 -58.78 -30.76 -31.63
CA LYS A 551 -59.47 -30.65 -32.94
C LYS A 551 -59.28 -31.89 -33.83
N LYS A 552 -58.09 -32.50 -33.84
CA LYS A 552 -57.84 -33.74 -34.59
C LYS A 552 -58.60 -34.92 -33.98
N ALA A 553 -58.57 -35.07 -32.66
CA ALA A 553 -59.28 -36.14 -31.96
C ALA A 553 -60.81 -36.04 -32.16
N ASP A 554 -61.37 -34.82 -32.07
CA ASP A 554 -62.80 -34.57 -32.33
C ASP A 554 -63.18 -34.85 -33.79
N LYS A 555 -62.27 -34.59 -34.74
CA LYS A 555 -62.48 -34.95 -36.15
C LYS A 555 -62.51 -36.48 -36.34
N VAL A 556 -61.57 -37.21 -35.74
CA VAL A 556 -61.54 -38.68 -35.79
C VAL A 556 -62.74 -39.33 -35.10
N LYS A 557 -63.34 -38.69 -34.09
CA LYS A 557 -64.60 -39.15 -33.49
C LYS A 557 -65.85 -38.86 -34.33
N ARG A 558 -65.79 -37.86 -35.22
CA ARG A 558 -66.89 -37.49 -36.13
C ARG A 558 -66.90 -38.34 -37.40
N ASP A 559 -65.71 -38.63 -37.92
CA ASP A 559 -65.49 -39.57 -39.03
C ASP A 559 -65.75 -41.01 -38.56
#